data_AF-A0A976P1Q0-F1
#
_entry.id   AF-A0A976P1Q0-F1
#
_cell.length_a   1.000
_cell.length_b   1.000
_cell.length_c   1.000
_cell.angle_alpha   90.00
_cell.angle_beta   90.00
_cell.angle_gamma   90.00
#
_symmetry.space_group_name_H-M   'P 1'
#
loop_
_entity.id
_entity.type
_entity.pdbx_description
1 polymer ?
#
loop_
_entity_poly.entity_id
_entity_poly.type
_entity_poly.pdbx_seq_one_letter_code
_entity_poly.pdbx_strand_id
1 'polypeptide(L)'
;MSKRKLTRRQSWRVQKVQEEKAARMARKTDQLRDSDELGDEEEGLVVSHFGTFVEVEPLAPEATTPQAPATDALSGTEATYQCHFRANVGAIVAGDRVVMRRGKSGYGVIETVLPRSSLLSRPDPRGNLKPVAANIDFMVLVITPEPAP
;
A
#
# COMPACT_ATOMS: atom_id res chain seq x y z
N MET A 1 -21.99 -14.85 -20.36
CA MET A 1 -22.29 -13.39 -20.32
C MET A 1 -21.50 -12.69 -21.42
N SER A 2 -22.17 -12.22 -22.46
CA SER A 2 -21.54 -11.66 -23.68
C SER A 2 -20.81 -10.34 -23.37
N LYS A 3 -19.52 -10.27 -23.72
CA LYS A 3 -18.68 -9.08 -23.52
C LYS A 3 -19.18 -7.97 -24.43
N ARG A 4 -19.65 -6.86 -23.85
CA ARG A 4 -20.21 -5.71 -24.57
C ARG A 4 -19.18 -5.22 -25.62
N LYS A 5 -19.49 -5.37 -26.91
CA LYS A 5 -18.64 -4.88 -28.01
C LYS A 5 -18.70 -3.35 -28.02
N LEU A 6 -17.63 -2.69 -27.56
CA LEU A 6 -17.49 -1.24 -27.66
C LEU A 6 -17.35 -0.82 -29.13
N THR A 7 -18.01 0.27 -29.50
CA THR A 7 -17.82 0.88 -30.82
C THR A 7 -16.44 1.53 -30.90
N ARG A 8 -15.89 1.67 -32.13
CA ARG A 8 -14.55 2.26 -32.36
C ARG A 8 -14.36 3.65 -31.72
N ARG A 9 -15.44 4.42 -31.62
CA ARG A 9 -15.45 5.75 -30.98
C ARG A 9 -15.45 5.66 -29.45
N GLN A 10 -16.08 4.64 -28.88
CA GLN A 10 -16.06 4.37 -27.44
C GLN A 10 -14.70 3.83 -26.98
N SER A 11 -14.07 2.93 -27.74
CA SER A 11 -12.72 2.45 -27.42
C SER A 11 -11.70 3.58 -27.46
N TRP A 12 -11.75 4.44 -28.49
CA TRP A 12 -10.89 5.61 -28.57
C TRP A 12 -11.09 6.58 -27.40
N ARG A 13 -12.35 6.82 -26.99
CA ARG A 13 -12.65 7.69 -25.84
C ARG A 13 -12.14 7.10 -24.52
N VAL A 14 -12.28 5.78 -24.33
CA VAL A 14 -11.75 5.08 -23.15
C VAL A 14 -10.22 5.15 -23.13
N GLN A 15 -9.58 4.91 -24.26
CA GLN A 15 -8.13 4.95 -24.40
C GLN A 15 -7.56 6.35 -24.13
N LYS A 16 -8.18 7.39 -24.70
CA LYS A 16 -7.81 8.79 -24.44
C LYS A 16 -7.96 9.18 -22.97
N VAL A 17 -9.06 8.78 -22.32
CA VAL A 17 -9.28 9.04 -20.88
C VAL A 17 -8.27 8.28 -20.01
N GLN A 18 -7.90 7.06 -20.40
CA GLN A 18 -6.88 6.27 -19.70
C GLN A 18 -5.48 6.87 -19.88
N GLU A 19 -5.13 7.33 -21.08
CA GLU A 19 -3.86 8.03 -21.36
C GLU A 19 -3.77 9.36 -20.62
N GLU A 20 -4.84 10.17 -20.59
CA GLU A 20 -4.87 11.42 -19.81
C GLU A 20 -4.76 11.16 -18.30
N LYS A 21 -5.41 10.11 -17.78
CA LYS A 21 -5.26 9.71 -16.36
C LYS A 21 -3.86 9.21 -16.07
N ALA A 22 -3.27 8.38 -16.94
CA ALA A 22 -1.91 7.88 -16.80
C ALA A 22 -0.89 9.03 -16.82
N ALA A 23 -1.06 10.01 -17.73
CA ALA A 23 -0.20 11.18 -17.81
C ALA A 23 -0.34 12.12 -16.59
N ARG A 24 -1.55 12.29 -16.05
CA ARG A 24 -1.76 13.04 -14.79
C ARG A 24 -1.14 12.35 -13.58
N MET A 25 -1.25 11.02 -13.49
CA MET A 25 -0.60 10.24 -12.44
C MET A 25 0.92 10.31 -12.57
N ALA A 26 1.47 10.20 -13.78
CA ALA A 26 2.91 10.32 -14.02
C ALA A 26 3.45 11.69 -13.59
N ARG A 27 2.74 12.79 -13.91
CA ARG A 27 3.11 14.15 -13.46
C ARG A 27 3.00 14.32 -11.94
N LYS A 28 1.98 13.74 -11.31
CA LYS A 28 1.80 13.79 -9.85
C LYS A 28 2.88 12.98 -9.12
N THR A 29 3.28 11.84 -9.67
CA THR A 29 4.41 11.05 -9.19
C THR A 29 5.73 11.79 -9.35
N ASP A 30 5.93 12.52 -10.46
CA ASP A 30 7.16 13.30 -10.68
C ASP A 30 7.27 14.52 -9.75
N GLN A 31 6.15 15.17 -9.44
CA GLN A 31 6.09 16.27 -8.46
C GLN A 31 6.38 15.82 -7.02
N LEU A 32 6.06 14.58 -6.65
CA LEU A 32 6.38 13.99 -5.34
C LEU A 32 7.87 13.61 -5.20
N ARG A 33 8.68 13.74 -6.26
CA ARG A 33 10.11 13.41 -6.26
C ARG A 33 11.01 14.59 -5.87
N ASP A 34 10.52 15.83 -5.88
CA ASP A 34 11.33 17.01 -5.55
C ASP A 34 11.37 17.22 -4.03
N SER A 35 12.54 16.98 -3.46
CA SER A 35 12.74 16.37 -2.15
C SER A 35 12.96 17.35 -0.98
N ASP A 36 12.15 18.41 -0.88
CA ASP A 36 12.32 19.46 0.16
C ASP A 36 11.09 19.64 1.08
N GLU A 37 10.07 18.78 0.95
CA GLU A 37 8.81 18.84 1.73
C GLU A 37 8.47 17.57 2.53
N LEU A 38 9.43 16.66 2.69
CA LEU A 38 9.27 15.46 3.51
C LEU A 38 9.69 15.76 4.96
N GLY A 39 8.88 15.30 5.92
CA GLY A 39 9.19 15.36 7.35
C GLY A 39 10.20 14.31 7.77
N ASP A 40 10.30 14.10 9.07
CA ASP A 40 11.24 13.16 9.67
C ASP A 40 10.94 11.70 9.29
N GLU A 41 11.96 10.86 9.43
CA GLU A 41 11.86 9.42 9.26
C GLU A 41 11.09 8.81 10.44
N GLU A 42 10.05 8.06 10.14
CA GLU A 42 9.23 7.35 11.09
C GLU A 42 9.14 5.88 10.71
N GLU A 43 9.18 4.99 11.70
CA GLU A 43 8.84 3.59 11.49
C GLU A 43 7.32 3.43 11.36
N GLY A 44 6.90 2.48 10.52
CA GLY A 44 5.51 2.18 10.30
C GLY A 44 5.27 0.72 9.98
N LEU A 45 4.04 0.28 10.20
CA LEU A 45 3.53 -1.05 9.88
C LEU A 45 2.59 -0.95 8.67
N VAL A 46 2.86 -1.76 7.65
CA VAL A 46 2.00 -1.83 6.47
C VAL A 46 0.74 -2.62 6.82
N VAL A 47 -0.41 -1.95 6.75
CA VAL A 47 -1.73 -2.53 7.04
C VAL A 47 -2.35 -3.14 5.78
N SER A 48 -2.28 -2.41 4.66
CA SER A 48 -2.92 -2.81 3.41
C SER A 48 -2.16 -2.33 2.17
N HIS A 49 -2.28 -3.06 1.07
CA HIS A 49 -1.58 -2.78 -0.19
C HIS A 49 -2.57 -2.63 -1.36
N PHE A 50 -2.65 -1.42 -1.93
CA PHE A 50 -3.60 -1.07 -3.00
C PHE A 50 -2.97 -1.00 -4.40
N GLY A 51 -1.73 -1.47 -4.55
CA GLY A 51 -1.04 -1.54 -5.85
C GLY A 51 -0.21 -0.30 -6.14
N THR A 52 -0.82 0.89 -6.09
CA THR A 52 -0.14 2.17 -6.35
C THR A 52 0.27 2.93 -5.09
N PHE A 53 -0.33 2.57 -3.96
CA PHE A 53 -0.02 3.07 -2.63
C PHE A 53 -0.31 1.96 -1.61
N VAL A 54 0.17 2.16 -0.40
CA VAL A 54 -0.08 1.30 0.75
C VAL A 54 -0.57 2.14 1.92
N GLU A 55 -1.34 1.53 2.82
CA GLU A 55 -1.71 2.15 4.08
C GLU A 55 -0.73 1.71 5.15
N VAL A 56 -0.17 2.71 5.86
CA VAL A 56 0.85 2.51 6.89
C VAL A 56 0.35 3.10 8.18
N GLU A 57 0.35 2.28 9.22
CA GLU A 57 0.14 2.69 10.61
C GLU A 57 1.49 3.09 11.21
N PRO A 58 1.68 4.32 11.70
CA PRO A 58 2.94 4.72 12.30
C PRO A 58 3.21 3.92 13.58
N LEU A 59 4.40 3.34 13.69
CA LEU A 59 4.88 2.74 14.92
C LEU A 59 5.53 3.86 15.72
N ALA A 60 4.75 4.58 16.52
CA ALA A 60 5.26 5.71 17.29
C ALA A 60 6.44 5.27 18.17
N PRO A 61 7.58 5.97 18.18
CA PRO A 61 8.44 5.93 19.34
C PRO A 61 7.63 6.55 20.50
N GLU A 62 7.68 5.92 21.67
CA GLU A 62 7.04 6.41 22.89
C GLU A 62 7.63 7.76 23.35
N ALA A 63 7.45 8.86 22.62
CA ALA A 63 7.70 10.22 23.09
C ALA A 63 7.26 11.29 22.05
N THR A 64 6.31 12.12 22.48
CA THR A 64 6.24 13.56 22.14
C THR A 64 5.81 13.93 20.72
N THR A 65 4.50 13.99 20.47
CA THR A 65 3.69 15.24 20.34
C THR A 65 2.35 14.89 19.65
N PRO A 66 1.19 15.30 20.18
CA PRO A 66 -0.10 14.99 19.58
C PRO A 66 -0.39 15.95 18.42
N GLN A 67 0.05 15.61 17.22
CA GLN A 67 -0.66 16.02 16.00
C GLN A 67 -1.45 14.82 15.51
N ALA A 68 -2.52 14.56 16.25
CA ALA A 68 -3.54 13.58 15.89
C ALA A 68 -4.11 13.95 14.50
N PRO A 69 -3.98 13.11 13.47
CA PRO A 69 -5.03 13.06 12.47
C PRO A 69 -6.32 12.57 13.16
N ALA A 70 -7.46 13.02 12.65
CA ALA A 70 -8.77 12.74 13.23
C ALA A 70 -8.96 11.25 13.52
N THR A 71 -9.03 10.91 14.81
CA THR A 71 -9.53 9.63 15.28
C THR A 71 -10.99 9.53 14.85
N ASP A 72 -11.33 8.62 13.94
CA ASP A 72 -12.71 8.16 13.82
C ASP A 72 -13.04 7.40 15.11
N ALA A 73 -13.66 8.12 16.06
CA ALA A 73 -13.94 7.71 17.43
C ALA A 73 -14.90 6.50 17.58
N LEU A 74 -15.12 5.74 16.50
CA LEU A 74 -15.94 4.55 16.45
C LEU A 74 -15.14 3.25 16.30
N SER A 75 -13.86 3.33 15.93
CA SER A 75 -12.96 2.19 15.77
C SER A 75 -11.61 2.60 16.36
N GLY A 76 -11.20 2.01 17.48
CA GLY A 76 -9.96 2.34 18.21
C GLY A 76 -8.65 2.02 17.46
N THR A 77 -8.67 2.11 16.14
CA THR A 77 -7.55 1.97 15.21
C THR A 77 -6.79 3.29 15.15
N GLU A 78 -5.47 3.22 15.37
CA GLU A 78 -4.58 4.34 15.14
C GLU A 78 -4.70 4.82 13.69
N ALA A 79 -4.36 6.08 13.45
CA ALA A 79 -4.56 6.66 12.14
C ALA A 79 -3.56 6.15 11.12
N THR A 80 -4.08 5.55 10.06
CA THR A 80 -3.29 5.07 8.91
C THR A 80 -3.04 6.18 7.90
N TYR A 81 -1.86 6.18 7.30
CA TYR A 81 -1.44 7.12 6.26
C TYR A 81 -1.28 6.42 4.92
N GLN A 82 -1.78 7.07 3.86
CA GLN A 82 -1.55 6.61 2.49
C GLN A 82 -0.13 6.96 2.06
N CYS A 83 0.67 5.93 1.83
CA CYS A 83 2.07 6.08 1.46
C CYS A 83 2.33 5.56 0.05
N HIS A 84 3.03 6.36 -0.74
CA HIS A 84 3.61 5.92 -2.00
C HIS A 84 4.98 5.30 -1.77
N PHE A 85 5.44 4.48 -2.71
CA PHE A 85 6.74 3.82 -2.62
C PHE A 85 7.42 3.85 -3.98
N ARG A 86 8.75 3.86 -3.96
CA ARG A 86 9.56 3.84 -5.17
C ARG A 86 9.70 2.40 -5.69
N ALA A 87 9.95 2.25 -6.99
CA ALA A 87 10.05 0.93 -7.63
C ALA A 87 11.23 0.07 -7.12
N ASN A 88 12.25 0.69 -6.51
CA ASN A 88 13.44 0.01 -5.98
C ASN A 88 13.24 -0.60 -4.58
N VAL A 89 12.13 -0.30 -3.90
CA VAL A 89 11.87 -0.79 -2.52
C VAL A 89 11.52 -2.29 -2.49
N GLY A 90 11.24 -2.88 -3.66
CA GLY A 90 10.87 -4.29 -3.78
C GLY A 90 9.39 -4.54 -3.49
N ALA A 91 9.04 -5.80 -3.23
CA ALA A 91 7.66 -6.18 -2.95
C ALA A 91 7.31 -5.82 -1.49
N ILE A 92 6.26 -5.01 -1.32
CA ILE A 92 5.69 -4.62 -0.02
C ILE A 92 4.41 -5.42 0.21
N VAL A 93 4.24 -5.98 1.40
CA VAL A 93 3.06 -6.76 1.79
C VAL A 93 2.56 -6.36 3.17
N ALA A 94 1.34 -6.75 3.51
CA ALA A 94 0.80 -6.54 4.85
C ALA A 94 1.70 -7.20 5.91
N GLY A 95 1.91 -6.49 7.02
CA GLY A 95 2.81 -6.89 8.09
C GLY A 95 4.27 -6.47 7.91
N ASP A 96 4.66 -5.91 6.76
CA ASP A 96 5.99 -5.31 6.61
C ASP A 96 6.17 -4.13 7.55
N ARG A 97 7.35 -4.06 8.19
CA ARG A 97 7.80 -2.85 8.88
C ARG A 97 8.59 -2.00 7.90
N VAL A 98 8.34 -0.71 7.88
CA VAL A 98 8.90 0.20 6.89
C VAL A 98 9.40 1.48 7.56
N VAL A 99 10.36 2.14 6.93
CA VAL A 99 10.70 3.53 7.24
C VAL A 99 9.99 4.41 6.22
N MET A 100 9.20 5.35 6.72
CA MET A 100 8.43 6.28 5.91
C MET A 100 8.71 7.71 6.34
N ARG A 101 8.55 8.65 5.41
CA ARG A 101 8.52 10.09 5.71
C ARG A 101 7.16 10.64 5.34
N ARG A 102 6.58 11.46 6.22
CA ARG A 102 5.30 12.13 5.95
C ARG A 102 5.54 13.37 5.08
N GLY A 103 4.79 13.50 3.99
CA GLY A 103 4.77 14.74 3.21
C GLY A 103 3.80 15.77 3.79
N LYS A 104 4.09 17.06 3.63
CA LYS A 104 3.19 18.16 4.02
C LYS A 104 1.81 18.10 3.34
N SER A 105 1.70 17.39 2.22
CA SER A 105 0.47 17.21 1.44
C SER A 105 -0.48 16.12 1.96
N GLY A 106 -0.15 15.47 3.09
CA GLY A 106 -0.98 14.44 3.73
C GLY A 106 -0.72 13.01 3.23
N TYR A 107 0.20 12.82 2.28
CA TYR A 107 0.66 11.50 1.83
C TYR A 107 2.07 11.21 2.36
N GLY A 108 2.35 9.95 2.66
CA GLY A 108 3.69 9.49 3.03
C GLY A 108 4.48 8.94 1.84
N VAL A 109 5.79 8.80 2.02
CA VAL A 109 6.65 8.07 1.09
C VAL A 109 7.43 7.02 1.88
N ILE A 110 7.33 5.77 1.45
CA ILE A 110 8.16 4.68 1.96
C ILE A 110 9.54 4.77 1.32
N GLU A 111 10.55 4.84 2.18
CA GLU A 111 11.95 4.90 1.76
C GLU A 111 12.58 3.50 1.75
N THR A 112 12.30 2.70 2.77
CA THR A 112 12.83 1.34 2.88
C THR A 112 11.89 0.39 3.63
N VAL A 113 12.03 -0.90 3.35
CA VAL A 113 11.38 -1.99 4.09
C VAL A 113 12.43 -2.59 5.04
N LEU A 114 12.08 -2.70 6.32
CA LEU A 114 12.94 -3.27 7.35
C LEU A 114 13.03 -4.80 7.20
N PRO A 115 14.09 -5.44 7.75
CA PRO A 115 14.26 -6.89 7.67
C PRO A 115 13.05 -7.65 8.23
N ARG A 116 12.63 -8.68 7.49
CA ARG A 116 11.49 -9.53 7.86
C ARG A 116 11.93 -10.65 8.80
N SER A 117 11.16 -10.91 9.85
CA SER A 117 11.33 -12.09 10.71
C SER A 117 10.71 -13.35 10.08
N SER A 118 9.63 -13.19 9.31
CA SER A 118 8.96 -14.27 8.59
C SER A 118 8.32 -13.77 7.30
N LEU A 119 8.07 -14.70 6.36
CA LEU A 119 7.49 -14.38 5.05
C LEU A 119 6.52 -15.48 4.58
N LEU A 120 5.25 -15.12 4.43
CA LEU A 120 4.24 -15.98 3.83
C LEU A 120 4.16 -15.73 2.32
N SER A 121 4.36 -16.78 1.53
CA SER A 121 4.35 -16.71 0.06
C SER A 121 3.39 -17.71 -0.56
N ARG A 122 2.84 -17.34 -1.72
CA ARG A 122 1.98 -18.20 -2.55
C ARG A 122 2.62 -18.40 -3.92
N PRO A 123 2.67 -19.63 -4.45
CA PRO A 123 3.11 -19.87 -5.82
C PRO A 123 2.14 -19.23 -6.83
N ASP A 124 2.69 -18.60 -7.86
CA ASP A 124 1.93 -18.15 -9.03
C ASP A 124 1.68 -19.31 -10.01
N PRO A 125 0.87 -19.11 -11.08
CA PRO A 125 0.60 -20.18 -12.06
C PRO A 125 1.84 -20.72 -12.79
N ARG A 126 2.99 -20.04 -12.70
CA ARG A 126 4.27 -20.47 -13.27
C ARG A 126 5.19 -21.09 -12.21
N GLY A 127 4.72 -21.24 -10.98
CA GLY A 127 5.47 -21.79 -9.84
C GLY A 127 6.36 -20.78 -9.12
N ASN A 128 6.36 -19.49 -9.50
CA ASN A 128 7.18 -18.50 -8.81
C ASN A 128 6.51 -18.12 -7.49
N LEU A 129 7.28 -18.11 -6.40
CA LEU A 129 6.79 -17.68 -5.10
C LEU A 129 6.58 -16.16 -5.09
N LYS A 130 5.35 -15.73 -4.77
CA LYS A 130 5.01 -14.33 -4.56
C LYS A 130 4.69 -14.09 -3.08
N PRO A 131 5.29 -13.06 -2.46
CA PRO A 131 4.99 -12.72 -1.07
C PRO A 131 3.52 -12.26 -0.94
N VAL A 132 2.89 -12.62 0.17
CA VAL A 132 1.50 -12.28 0.49
C VAL A 132 1.38 -11.54 1.82
N ALA A 133 2.20 -11.90 2.81
CA ALA A 133 2.27 -11.26 4.11
C ALA A 133 3.65 -11.49 4.75
N ALA A 134 4.05 -10.63 5.68
CA ALA A 134 5.33 -10.71 6.39
C ALA A 134 5.14 -10.57 7.90
N ASN A 135 6.16 -10.96 8.68
CA ASN A 135 6.22 -10.81 10.14
C ASN A 135 5.01 -11.42 10.87
N ILE A 136 4.56 -12.58 10.40
CA ILE A 136 3.54 -13.41 11.04
C ILE A 136 4.23 -14.34 12.04
N ASP A 137 3.80 -14.32 13.29
CA ASP A 137 4.31 -15.20 14.35
C ASP A 137 3.45 -16.47 14.56
N PHE A 138 2.15 -16.40 14.21
CA PHE A 138 1.20 -17.50 14.44
C PHE A 138 0.28 -17.70 13.23
N MET A 139 0.04 -18.98 12.87
CA MET A 139 -0.94 -19.37 11.86
C MET A 139 -2.09 -20.14 12.53
N VAL A 140 -3.32 -19.66 12.33
CA VAL A 140 -4.51 -20.32 12.84
C VAL A 140 -5.16 -21.13 11.71
N LEU A 141 -5.19 -22.45 11.85
CA LEU A 141 -5.86 -23.35 10.92
C LEU A 141 -7.31 -23.55 11.34
N VAL A 142 -8.24 -22.94 10.61
CA VAL A 142 -9.67 -23.09 10.86
C VAL A 142 -10.21 -24.22 9.98
N ILE A 143 -10.79 -25.24 10.59
CA ILE A 143 -11.35 -26.42 9.91
C ILE A 143 -12.82 -26.56 10.32
N THR A 144 -13.70 -26.83 9.36
CA THR A 144 -15.12 -27.10 9.59
C THR A 144 -15.47 -28.53 9.16
N PRO A 145 -16.37 -29.23 9.87
CA PRO A 145 -16.72 -30.61 9.55
C PRO A 145 -17.50 -30.76 8.24
N GLU A 146 -18.19 -29.71 7.79
CA GLU A 146 -18.92 -29.67 6.52
C GLU A 146 -18.31 -28.61 5.61
N PRO A 147 -17.94 -28.93 4.36
CA PRO A 147 -17.57 -27.93 3.37
C PRO A 147 -18.81 -27.14 2.93
N ALA A 148 -18.63 -25.89 2.52
CA ALA A 148 -19.71 -25.16 1.84
C ALA A 148 -20.06 -25.88 0.51
N PRO A 149 -21.35 -26.08 0.19
CA PRO A 149 -21.79 -26.66 -1.08
C PRO A 149 -21.41 -25.80 -2.30
#